data_AF-A0AAD7TPI8-F1
#
_entry.id   AF-A0AAD7TPI8-F1
#
_cell.length_a   1.000
_cell.length_b   1.000
_cell.length_c   1.000
_cell.angle_alpha   90.00
_cell.angle_beta   90.00
_cell.angle_gamma   90.00
#
_symmetry.space_group_name_H-M   'P 1'
#
loop_
_entity.id
_entity.type
_entity.pdbx_description
1 polymer ?
#
loop_
_entity_poly.entity_id
_entity_poly.type
_entity_poly.pdbx_seq_one_letter_code
_entity_poly.pdbx_strand_id
1 'polypeptide(L)'
;MQILTILQAALVRMLEASEQSQFLDTGTNHRLALYKPPDWGVGRSKLAICDSHDESVPEERINETRHILRDFLDRLEYQNLRTPSNLRLRNEVTIYVVSWDAGLSTQIIEGIVDSSCSIAESAYPHLPYEHQLFVALYTTYFIYIDDLGNRDLEMLGDFHRRYATREDMLDPVMERIVRQFQEVYRLYPRLNANAIIAGTLETLIGMYIEFSTKDVPAVPGTTMYASFIRQKTGDGLAYTLFNFVKGARGSSDTVYLQVLP
;
A
#
# COMPACT_ATOMS: atom_id res chain seq x y z
N MET A 1 1.48 10.90 11.62
CA MET A 1 1.69 11.76 10.43
C MET A 1 2.20 11.02 9.18
N GLN A 2 2.64 9.75 9.26
CA GLN A 2 3.22 9.03 8.09
C GLN A 2 2.28 8.04 7.38
N ILE A 3 1.25 7.50 8.04
CA ILE A 3 0.11 6.82 7.36
C ILE A 3 -0.61 7.81 6.40
N LEU A 4 -0.49 9.10 6.70
CA LEU A 4 -0.97 10.19 5.87
C LEU A 4 -0.19 10.40 4.58
N THR A 5 1.09 9.99 4.53
CA THR A 5 1.93 10.16 3.34
C THR A 5 1.63 9.13 2.25
N ILE A 6 1.26 7.90 2.66
CA ILE A 6 0.82 6.84 1.74
C ILE A 6 -0.57 7.17 1.16
N LEU A 7 -1.48 7.67 2.01
CA LEU A 7 -2.76 8.22 1.53
C LEU A 7 -2.54 9.49 0.70
N GLN A 8 -1.59 10.37 1.03
CA GLN A 8 -1.25 11.56 0.24
C GLN A 8 -0.76 11.23 -1.17
N ALA A 9 0.13 10.26 -1.36
CA ALA A 9 0.65 9.94 -2.69
C ALA A 9 -0.45 9.40 -3.61
N ALA A 10 -1.35 8.55 -3.08
CA ALA A 10 -2.51 8.06 -3.82
C ALA A 10 -3.54 9.17 -4.08
N LEU A 11 -3.80 10.03 -3.08
CA LEU A 11 -4.82 11.07 -3.14
C LEU A 11 -4.39 12.27 -4.01
N VAL A 12 -3.11 12.64 -4.00
CA VAL A 12 -2.54 13.65 -4.91
C VAL A 12 -2.59 13.18 -6.35
N ARG A 13 -2.26 11.90 -6.62
CA ARG A 13 -2.39 11.33 -7.97
C ARG A 13 -3.85 11.24 -8.45
N MET A 14 -4.79 10.96 -7.54
CA MET A 14 -6.24 11.01 -7.84
C MET A 14 -6.72 12.44 -8.15
N LEU A 15 -6.22 13.45 -7.42
CA LEU A 15 -6.55 14.85 -7.66
C LEU A 15 -5.93 15.37 -8.97
N GLU A 16 -4.66 15.05 -9.25
CA GLU A 16 -3.96 15.41 -10.49
C GLU A 16 -4.63 14.78 -11.73
N ALA A 17 -5.11 13.53 -11.63
CA ALA A 17 -5.91 12.89 -12.67
C ALA A 17 -7.27 13.58 -12.90
N SER A 18 -7.86 14.15 -11.84
CA SER A 18 -9.13 14.91 -11.94
C SER A 18 -8.96 16.30 -12.55
N GLU A 19 -7.82 16.98 -12.30
CA GLU A 19 -7.53 18.31 -12.86
C GLU A 19 -7.13 18.23 -14.34
N GLN A 20 -6.42 17.18 -14.76
CA GLN A 20 -6.12 16.94 -16.18
C GLN A 20 -7.40 16.68 -17.02
N SER A 21 -8.47 16.16 -16.40
CA SER A 21 -9.79 16.03 -17.03
C SER A 21 -10.51 17.36 -17.24
N GLN A 22 -10.15 18.43 -16.52
CA GLN A 22 -10.80 19.75 -16.62
C GLN A 22 -10.08 20.74 -17.55
N PHE A 23 -8.83 20.45 -17.94
CA PHE A 23 -8.02 21.34 -18.79
C PHE A 23 -8.05 21.01 -20.30
N LEU A 24 -8.79 19.97 -20.72
CA LEU A 24 -8.93 19.58 -22.14
C LEU A 24 -10.29 19.97 -22.74
N ASP A 25 -10.80 21.15 -22.39
CA ASP A 25 -11.92 21.81 -23.10
C ASP A 25 -11.44 23.02 -23.92
N THR A 26 -10.39 22.82 -24.72
CA THR A 26 -10.08 23.70 -25.85
C THR A 26 -10.17 22.88 -27.11
N GLY A 27 -11.27 23.06 -27.83
CA GLY A 27 -11.68 22.33 -29.02
C GLY A 27 -10.53 21.91 -29.94
N THR A 28 -10.21 20.63 -29.92
CA THR A 28 -9.61 19.94 -31.07
C THR A 28 -10.10 18.49 -31.04
N ASN A 29 -10.72 18.06 -32.14
CA ASN A 29 -11.26 16.72 -32.36
C ASN A 29 -10.12 15.68 -32.34
N HIS A 30 -9.73 15.23 -31.16
CA HIS A 30 -9.07 13.94 -30.97
C HIS A 30 -9.89 13.14 -29.95
N ARG A 31 -10.46 12.02 -30.41
CA ARG A 31 -11.08 11.01 -29.56
C ARG A 31 -10.04 10.50 -28.55
N LEU A 32 -9.99 11.10 -27.37
CA LEU A 32 -9.37 10.51 -26.20
C LEU A 32 -10.36 9.47 -25.66
N ALA A 33 -9.94 8.22 -25.70
CA ALA A 33 -10.65 7.13 -25.06
C ALA A 33 -10.71 7.45 -23.56
N LEU A 34 -11.93 7.58 -23.03
CA LEU A 34 -12.19 7.50 -21.60
C LEU A 34 -11.43 6.29 -21.05
N TYR A 35 -10.66 6.51 -19.99
CA TYR A 35 -10.04 5.43 -19.22
C TYR A 35 -11.14 4.46 -18.80
N LYS A 36 -11.25 3.35 -19.53
CA LYS A 36 -11.99 2.18 -19.07
C LYS A 36 -11.08 1.48 -18.07
N PRO A 37 -11.51 1.26 -16.82
CA PRO A 37 -10.76 0.38 -15.94
C PRO A 37 -10.59 -0.99 -16.63
N PRO A 38 -9.47 -1.69 -16.40
CA PRO A 38 -9.22 -2.99 -17.02
C PRO A 38 -10.41 -3.93 -16.77
N ASP A 39 -10.86 -4.62 -17.81
CA ASP A 39 -11.79 -5.74 -17.66
C ASP A 39 -10.99 -6.87 -17.01
N TRP A 40 -11.13 -7.01 -15.69
CA TRP A 40 -10.29 -7.87 -14.85
C TRP A 40 -10.44 -9.37 -15.11
N GLY A 41 -11.17 -9.81 -16.14
CA GLY A 41 -11.16 -11.20 -16.62
C GLY A 41 -11.55 -12.27 -15.58
N VAL A 42 -12.00 -11.86 -14.39
CA VAL A 42 -12.48 -12.76 -13.34
C VAL A 42 -13.82 -13.27 -13.83
N GLY A 43 -13.91 -14.59 -14.03
CA GLY A 43 -15.16 -15.26 -14.37
C GLY A 43 -16.27 -14.72 -13.49
N ARG A 44 -17.35 -14.24 -14.11
CA ARG A 44 -18.53 -13.67 -13.44
C ARG A 44 -19.16 -14.72 -12.51
N SER A 45 -18.62 -14.87 -11.31
CA SER A 45 -19.41 -15.32 -10.16
C SER A 45 -20.50 -14.28 -10.00
N LYS A 46 -21.75 -14.71 -10.20
CA LYS A 46 -22.97 -13.92 -10.01
C LYS A 46 -23.01 -13.38 -8.58
N LEU A 47 -22.32 -12.26 -8.38
CA LEU A 47 -22.70 -11.26 -7.41
C LEU A 47 -24.12 -10.86 -7.79
N ALA A 48 -25.09 -11.23 -6.95
CA ALA A 48 -26.35 -10.52 -6.86
C ALA A 48 -26.05 -9.12 -6.27
N ILE A 49 -25.31 -8.32 -7.03
CA ILE A 49 -25.33 -6.87 -6.91
C ILE A 49 -26.72 -6.51 -7.41
N CYS A 50 -27.55 -5.99 -6.51
CA CYS A 50 -28.77 -5.28 -6.85
C CYS A 50 -28.50 -4.46 -8.11
N ASP A 51 -29.34 -4.61 -9.14
CA ASP A 51 -29.31 -3.79 -10.36
C ASP A 51 -29.18 -2.31 -9.99
N SER A 52 -27.94 -1.81 -9.90
CA SER A 52 -27.66 -0.43 -9.55
C SER A 52 -27.70 0.33 -10.85
N HIS A 53 -28.80 1.07 -11.01
CA HIS A 53 -28.86 2.24 -11.85
C HIS A 53 -27.54 3.03 -11.81
N ASP A 54 -27.17 3.56 -12.97
CA ASP A 54 -26.13 4.55 -13.20
C ASP A 54 -26.44 5.83 -12.38
N GLU A 55 -26.28 5.76 -11.06
CA GLU A 55 -26.35 6.92 -10.17
C GLU A 55 -25.01 7.63 -10.25
N SER A 56 -24.95 8.65 -11.10
CA SER A 56 -23.87 9.63 -11.06
C SER A 56 -23.71 10.13 -9.63
N VAL A 57 -22.47 10.06 -9.12
CA VAL A 57 -22.16 10.56 -7.78
C VAL A 57 -22.64 12.01 -7.68
N PRO A 58 -23.52 12.37 -6.72
CA PRO A 58 -24.05 13.71 -6.65
C PRO A 58 -22.93 14.75 -6.55
N GLU A 59 -23.01 15.81 -7.34
CA GLU A 59 -22.04 16.93 -7.38
C GLU A 59 -21.76 17.50 -5.96
N GLU A 60 -22.76 17.48 -5.09
CA GLU A 60 -22.65 17.86 -3.68
C GLU A 60 -21.59 17.03 -2.93
N ARG A 61 -21.57 15.70 -3.11
CA ARG A 61 -20.59 14.82 -2.45
C ARG A 61 -19.18 15.05 -2.97
N ILE A 62 -19.04 15.35 -4.27
CA ILE A 62 -17.75 15.69 -4.88
C ILE A 62 -17.22 16.98 -4.25
N ASN A 63 -18.07 18.00 -4.11
CA ASN A 63 -17.70 19.28 -3.50
C ASN A 63 -17.38 19.16 -2.01
N GLU A 64 -18.14 18.37 -1.26
CA GLU A 64 -17.85 18.05 0.14
C GLU A 64 -16.49 17.36 0.28
N THR A 65 -16.23 16.32 -0.52
CA THR A 65 -14.94 15.61 -0.52
C THR A 65 -13.79 16.57 -0.82
N ARG A 66 -13.93 17.41 -1.85
CA ARG A 66 -12.92 18.41 -2.21
C ARG A 66 -12.66 19.40 -1.07
N HIS A 67 -13.71 19.85 -0.38
CA HIS A 67 -13.59 20.74 0.76
C HIS A 67 -12.81 20.09 1.91
N ILE A 68 -13.18 18.85 2.28
CA ILE A 68 -12.50 18.09 3.34
C ILE A 68 -11.01 17.91 3.00
N LEU A 69 -10.68 17.57 1.75
CA LEU A 69 -9.30 17.37 1.33
C LEU A 69 -8.48 18.65 1.35
N ARG A 70 -9.05 19.77 0.88
CA ARG A 70 -8.39 21.09 0.94
C ARG A 70 -8.15 21.54 2.37
N ASP A 71 -9.20 21.53 3.20
CA ASP A 71 -9.08 21.87 4.62
C ASP A 71 -8.06 21.00 5.34
N PHE A 72 -8.01 19.71 5.01
CA PHE A 72 -7.01 18.80 5.55
C PHE A 72 -5.58 19.17 5.13
N LEU A 73 -5.34 19.42 3.84
CA LEU A 73 -4.02 19.79 3.31
C LEU A 73 -3.57 21.18 3.81
N ASP A 74 -4.50 22.13 3.92
CA ASP A 74 -4.25 23.48 4.43
C ASP A 74 -3.81 23.42 5.90
N ARG A 75 -4.47 22.59 6.73
CA ARG A 75 -4.09 22.37 8.14
C ARG A 75 -2.74 21.68 8.31
N LEU A 76 -2.31 20.90 7.32
CA LEU A 76 -0.97 20.31 7.29
C LEU A 76 0.10 21.28 6.75
N GLU A 77 -0.29 22.47 6.31
CA GLU A 77 0.58 23.39 5.57
C GLU A 77 1.26 22.68 4.38
N TYR A 78 0.52 21.80 3.71
CA TYR A 78 1.08 20.93 2.69
C TYR A 78 1.67 21.74 1.53
N GLN A 79 2.88 21.37 1.13
CA GLN A 79 3.52 21.87 -0.08
C GLN A 79 3.86 20.69 -0.99
N ASN A 80 3.56 20.82 -2.29
CA ASN A 80 3.96 19.81 -3.26
C ASN A 80 5.50 19.77 -3.34
N LEU A 81 6.08 18.69 -2.83
CA LEU A 81 7.53 18.50 -2.77
C LEU A 81 8.18 18.19 -4.14
N ARG A 82 7.37 17.95 -5.19
CA ARG A 82 7.82 17.58 -6.54
C ARG A 82 8.90 16.51 -6.51
N THR A 83 8.68 15.47 -5.71
CA THR A 83 9.65 14.39 -5.52
C THR A 83 10.03 13.79 -6.88
N PRO A 84 11.31 13.82 -7.27
CA PRO A 84 11.74 13.29 -8.57
C PRO A 84 11.66 11.77 -8.57
N SER A 85 11.24 11.21 -9.71
CA SER A 85 11.27 9.77 -9.95
C SER A 85 12.71 9.24 -9.92
N ASN A 86 12.95 8.18 -9.17
CA ASN A 86 14.23 7.50 -9.07
C ASN A 86 14.26 6.33 -10.07
N LEU A 87 14.71 6.59 -11.29
CA LEU A 87 14.77 5.60 -12.37
C LEU A 87 15.56 4.35 -11.99
N ARG A 88 16.63 4.50 -11.18
CA ARG A 88 17.42 3.37 -10.71
C ARG A 88 16.57 2.47 -9.80
N LEU A 89 15.93 3.06 -8.79
CA LEU A 89 15.02 2.35 -7.88
C LEU A 89 13.92 1.61 -8.65
N ARG A 90 13.24 2.31 -9.56
CA ARG A 90 12.16 1.73 -10.36
C ARG A 90 12.62 0.55 -11.21
N ASN A 91 13.77 0.67 -11.87
CA ASN A 91 14.33 -0.44 -12.65
C ASN A 91 14.68 -1.65 -11.78
N GLU A 92 15.33 -1.44 -10.63
CA GLU A 92 15.68 -2.52 -9.70
C GLU A 92 14.43 -3.22 -9.14
N VAL A 93 13.39 -2.46 -8.77
CA VAL A 93 12.11 -2.99 -8.29
C VAL A 93 11.36 -3.74 -9.39
N THR A 94 11.34 -3.24 -10.63
CA THR A 94 10.75 -3.94 -11.78
C THR A 94 11.40 -5.29 -12.00
N ILE A 95 12.74 -5.33 -12.06
CA ILE A 95 13.50 -6.59 -12.21
C ILE A 95 13.15 -7.55 -11.07
N TYR A 96 13.05 -7.03 -9.85
CA TYR A 96 12.70 -7.83 -8.68
C TYR A 96 11.30 -8.44 -8.78
N VAL A 97 10.27 -7.65 -9.10
CA VAL A 97 8.88 -8.11 -9.23
C VAL A 97 8.72 -9.10 -10.38
N VAL A 98 9.35 -8.84 -11.54
CA VAL A 98 9.36 -9.79 -12.67
C VAL A 98 9.99 -11.12 -12.26
N SER A 99 11.03 -11.10 -11.42
CA SER A 99 11.70 -12.32 -10.94
C SER A 99 10.84 -13.19 -10.03
N TRP A 100 9.68 -12.71 -9.58
CA TRP A 100 8.77 -13.51 -8.76
C TRP A 100 8.19 -14.69 -9.52
N ASP A 101 8.07 -14.57 -10.85
CA ASP A 101 7.44 -15.58 -11.71
C ASP A 101 6.04 -15.99 -11.23
N ALA A 102 5.31 -15.03 -10.64
CA ALA A 102 3.99 -15.24 -10.04
C ALA A 102 2.83 -15.14 -11.05
N GLY A 103 3.12 -15.23 -12.36
CA GLY A 103 2.10 -15.15 -13.42
C GLY A 103 1.35 -13.81 -13.50
N LEU A 104 1.95 -12.71 -13.03
CA LEU A 104 1.33 -11.38 -13.04
C LEU A 104 1.30 -10.79 -14.46
N SER A 105 0.22 -10.08 -14.80
CA SER A 105 0.16 -9.30 -16.04
C SER A 105 1.08 -8.08 -15.98
N THR A 106 1.50 -7.58 -17.14
CA THR A 106 2.33 -6.36 -17.22
C THR A 106 1.69 -5.17 -16.53
N GLN A 107 0.37 -5.02 -16.64
CA GLN A 107 -0.37 -3.92 -16.00
C GLN A 107 -0.32 -3.99 -14.48
N ILE A 108 -0.44 -5.19 -13.91
CA ILE A 108 -0.32 -5.39 -12.46
C ILE A 108 1.10 -5.09 -12.00
N ILE A 109 2.11 -5.56 -12.75
CA ILE A 109 3.52 -5.29 -12.44
C ILE A 109 3.80 -3.78 -12.44
N GLU A 110 3.33 -3.05 -13.46
CA GLU A 110 3.46 -1.59 -13.54
C GLU A 110 2.81 -0.89 -12.35
N GLY A 111 1.59 -1.30 -11.96
CA GLY A 111 0.89 -0.73 -10.81
C GLY A 111 1.61 -1.00 -9.48
N ILE A 112 2.13 -2.22 -9.28
CA ILE A 112 2.92 -2.60 -8.10
C ILE A 112 4.20 -1.75 -8.02
N VAL A 113 4.97 -1.68 -9.12
CA VAL A 113 6.23 -0.93 -9.17
C VAL A 113 5.98 0.56 -8.93
N ASP A 114 5.00 1.14 -9.63
CA ASP A 114 4.75 2.57 -9.53
C ASP A 114 4.30 2.98 -8.11
N SER A 115 3.39 2.22 -7.51
CA SER A 115 2.90 2.49 -6.15
C SER A 115 4.01 2.34 -5.11
N SER A 116 4.75 1.23 -5.16
CA SER A 116 5.82 0.93 -4.20
C SER A 116 6.99 1.91 -4.27
N CYS A 117 7.44 2.24 -5.48
CA CYS A 117 8.50 3.24 -5.67
C CYS A 117 8.03 4.63 -5.25
N SER A 118 6.78 5.01 -5.54
CA SER A 118 6.26 6.32 -5.14
C SER A 118 6.24 6.49 -3.62
N ILE A 119 5.90 5.44 -2.87
CA ILE A 119 5.95 5.46 -1.41
C ILE A 119 7.38 5.65 -0.92
N ALA A 120 8.35 4.88 -1.44
CA ALA A 120 9.75 5.03 -1.07
C ALA A 120 10.32 6.42 -1.41
N GLU A 121 10.07 6.90 -2.63
CA GLU A 121 10.54 8.20 -3.13
C GLU A 121 9.95 9.36 -2.31
N SER A 122 8.64 9.34 -2.05
CA SER A 122 7.95 10.48 -1.43
C SER A 122 8.02 10.49 0.10
N ALA A 123 7.92 9.34 0.76
CA ALA A 123 7.89 9.25 2.22
C ALA A 123 9.29 9.10 2.83
N TYR A 124 10.26 8.57 2.08
CA TYR A 124 11.61 8.30 2.57
C TYR A 124 12.74 8.94 1.73
N PRO A 125 12.59 10.17 1.18
CA PRO A 125 13.62 10.78 0.34
C PRO A 125 14.91 11.06 1.11
N HIS A 126 14.82 11.15 2.43
CA HIS A 126 15.93 11.44 3.33
C HIS A 126 16.78 10.20 3.68
N LEU A 127 16.30 8.99 3.36
CA LEU A 127 17.02 7.76 3.68
C LEU A 127 18.06 7.41 2.60
N PRO A 128 19.15 6.71 2.95
CA PRO A 128 20.07 6.16 1.96
C PRO A 128 19.37 5.21 0.98
N TYR A 129 19.95 5.09 -0.22
CA TYR A 129 19.36 4.30 -1.31
C TYR A 129 18.98 2.87 -0.92
N GLU A 130 19.81 2.17 -0.14
CA GLU A 130 19.53 0.79 0.27
C GLU A 130 18.25 0.66 1.10
N HIS A 131 17.92 1.68 1.89
CA HIS A 131 16.70 1.70 2.70
C HIS A 131 15.48 2.09 1.85
N GLN A 132 15.63 3.02 0.90
CA GLN A 132 14.57 3.31 -0.06
C GLN A 132 14.21 2.07 -0.88
N LEU A 133 15.23 1.32 -1.34
CA LEU A 133 15.03 0.05 -2.04
C LEU A 133 14.32 -0.96 -1.14
N PHE A 134 14.75 -1.12 0.11
CA PHE A 134 14.07 -2.00 1.06
C PHE A 134 12.59 -1.63 1.24
N VAL A 135 12.27 -0.35 1.43
CA VAL A 135 10.87 0.11 1.60
C VAL A 135 10.05 -0.18 0.34
N ALA A 136 10.60 0.08 -0.84
CA ALA A 136 9.91 -0.21 -2.09
C ALA A 136 9.62 -1.71 -2.21
N LEU A 137 10.64 -2.56 -2.05
CA LEU A 137 10.49 -4.03 -2.10
C LEU A 137 9.55 -4.57 -1.02
N TYR A 138 9.59 -4.00 0.18
CA TYR A 138 8.66 -4.36 1.25
C TYR A 138 7.21 -4.04 0.85
N THR A 139 7.01 -2.85 0.27
CA THR A 139 5.68 -2.38 -0.17
C THR A 139 5.12 -3.22 -1.32
N THR A 140 5.95 -3.72 -2.24
CA THR A 140 5.45 -4.56 -3.34
C THR A 140 4.76 -5.83 -2.83
N TYR A 141 5.25 -6.40 -1.72
CA TYR A 141 4.63 -7.58 -1.12
C TYR A 141 3.20 -7.33 -0.66
N PHE A 142 2.93 -6.21 0.03
CA PHE A 142 1.59 -5.93 0.54
C PHE A 142 0.60 -5.62 -0.58
N ILE A 143 1.04 -4.94 -1.65
CA ILE A 143 0.20 -4.75 -2.84
C ILE A 143 -0.14 -6.11 -3.46
N TYR A 144 0.83 -7.02 -3.55
CA TYR A 144 0.57 -8.38 -4.04
C TYR A 144 -0.42 -9.14 -3.14
N ILE A 145 -0.29 -9.02 -1.82
CA ILE A 145 -1.13 -9.72 -0.85
C ILE A 145 -2.57 -9.21 -0.88
N ASP A 146 -2.79 -7.90 -1.05
CA ASP A 146 -4.13 -7.33 -1.22
C ASP A 146 -4.87 -8.00 -2.41
N ASP A 147 -4.15 -8.23 -3.51
CA ASP A 147 -4.70 -8.96 -4.65
C ASP A 147 -4.81 -10.47 -4.38
N LEU A 148 -3.87 -11.06 -3.63
CA LEU A 148 -3.88 -12.48 -3.30
C LEU A 148 -5.07 -12.85 -2.43
N GLY A 149 -5.40 -12.07 -1.40
CA GLY A 149 -6.51 -12.37 -0.50
C GLY A 149 -7.87 -12.43 -1.20
N ASN A 150 -8.01 -11.75 -2.35
CA ASN A 150 -9.16 -11.86 -3.23
C ASN A 150 -9.16 -13.13 -4.10
N ARG A 151 -7.98 -13.65 -4.47
CA ARG A 151 -7.81 -14.76 -5.42
C ARG A 151 -7.67 -16.12 -4.73
N ASP A 152 -6.96 -16.16 -3.60
CA ASP A 152 -6.64 -17.36 -2.83
C ASP A 152 -6.53 -17.03 -1.33
N LEU A 153 -7.69 -17.01 -0.67
CA LEU A 153 -7.79 -16.72 0.76
C LEU A 153 -7.14 -17.82 1.63
N GLU A 154 -7.19 -19.08 1.18
CA GLU A 154 -6.61 -20.21 1.91
C GLU A 154 -5.10 -20.08 1.98
N MET A 155 -4.45 -19.67 0.89
CA MET A 155 -3.01 -19.41 0.87
C MET A 155 -2.59 -18.34 1.89
N LEU A 156 -3.38 -17.27 2.04
CA LEU A 156 -3.15 -16.24 3.05
C LEU A 156 -3.41 -16.77 4.48
N GLY A 157 -4.47 -17.55 4.68
CA GLY A 157 -4.81 -18.16 5.97
C GLY A 157 -3.79 -19.20 6.45
N ASP A 158 -3.14 -19.89 5.52
CA ASP A 158 -2.11 -20.89 5.80
C ASP A 158 -0.75 -20.29 6.17
N PHE A 159 -0.52 -19.02 5.88
CA PHE A 159 0.79 -18.37 6.02
C PHE A 159 1.39 -18.58 7.41
N HIS A 160 0.66 -18.24 8.48
CA HIS A 160 1.18 -18.32 9.86
C HIS A 160 1.44 -19.75 10.30
N ARG A 161 0.57 -20.69 9.91
CA ARG A 161 0.77 -22.11 10.22
C ARG A 161 2.07 -22.57 9.59
N ARG A 162 2.21 -22.38 8.27
CA ARG A 162 3.40 -22.81 7.51
C ARG A 162 4.66 -22.14 8.03
N TYR A 163 4.58 -20.85 8.38
CA TYR A 163 5.72 -20.10 8.93
C TYR A 163 6.16 -20.68 10.28
N ALA A 164 5.20 -20.98 11.16
CA ALA A 164 5.47 -21.56 12.48
C ALA A 164 5.99 -23.00 12.40
N THR A 165 5.50 -23.80 11.45
CA THR A 165 5.92 -25.21 11.25
C THR A 165 7.14 -25.36 10.34
N ARG A 166 7.62 -24.27 9.73
CA ARG A 166 8.72 -24.25 8.74
C ARG A 166 8.41 -25.09 7.49
N GLU A 167 7.16 -25.08 7.08
CA GLU A 167 6.72 -25.63 5.80
C GLU A 167 7.00 -24.64 4.66
N ASP A 168 7.08 -25.15 3.43
CA ASP A 168 7.17 -24.32 2.23
C ASP A 168 5.91 -23.43 2.10
N MET A 169 6.09 -22.16 1.74
CA MET A 169 4.98 -21.21 1.58
C MET A 169 4.10 -21.53 0.36
N LEU A 170 4.59 -22.34 -0.58
CA LEU A 170 3.97 -22.71 -1.87
C LEU A 170 3.76 -21.55 -2.85
N ASP A 171 3.74 -20.31 -2.38
CA ASP A 171 3.75 -19.11 -3.20
C ASP A 171 5.14 -18.45 -3.22
N PRO A 172 5.67 -18.13 -4.42
CA PRO A 172 7.01 -17.60 -4.56
C PRO A 172 7.18 -16.21 -3.93
N VAL A 173 6.11 -15.42 -3.81
CA VAL A 173 6.15 -14.09 -3.17
C VAL A 173 6.11 -14.21 -1.65
N MET A 174 5.29 -15.11 -1.11
CA MET A 174 5.25 -15.41 0.33
C MET A 174 6.60 -15.95 0.83
N GLU A 175 7.27 -16.80 0.06
CA GLU A 175 8.65 -17.22 0.39
C GLU A 175 9.61 -16.03 0.49
N ARG A 176 9.48 -15.06 -0.42
CA ARG A 176 10.33 -13.87 -0.45
C ARG A 176 10.07 -12.96 0.75
N ILE A 177 8.83 -12.83 1.20
CA ILE A 177 8.49 -12.11 2.44
C ILE A 177 9.22 -12.75 3.63
N VAL A 178 9.17 -14.08 3.76
CA VAL A 178 9.85 -14.79 4.85
C VAL A 178 11.37 -14.57 4.78
N ARG A 179 11.96 -14.58 3.58
CA ARG A 179 13.40 -14.27 3.39
C ARG A 179 13.71 -12.82 3.76
N GLN A 180 12.81 -11.88 3.48
CA GLN A 180 12.97 -10.46 3.80
C GLN A 180 13.14 -10.22 5.31
N PHE A 181 12.56 -11.06 6.17
CA PHE A 181 12.72 -10.95 7.62
C PHE A 181 14.19 -11.01 8.06
N GLN A 182 15.05 -11.72 7.31
CA GLN A 182 16.49 -11.75 7.57
C GLN A 182 17.15 -10.41 7.21
N GLU A 183 16.77 -9.82 6.08
CA GLU A 183 17.29 -8.52 5.62
C GLU A 183 16.91 -7.36 6.55
N VAL A 184 15.77 -7.43 7.24
CA VAL A 184 15.36 -6.42 8.22
C VAL A 184 16.43 -6.25 9.30
N TYR A 185 17.01 -7.35 9.80
CA TYR A 185 18.06 -7.29 10.82
C TYR A 185 19.37 -6.70 10.29
N ARG A 186 19.61 -6.68 8.98
CA ARG A 186 20.78 -6.00 8.41
C ARG A 186 20.60 -4.47 8.46
N LEU A 187 19.39 -4.00 8.21
CA LEU A 187 19.08 -2.58 7.99
C LEU A 187 18.57 -1.84 9.24
N TYR A 188 17.96 -2.55 10.18
CA TYR A 188 17.28 -1.94 11.33
C TYR A 188 17.84 -2.43 12.67
N PRO A 189 17.87 -1.56 13.71
CA PRO A 189 18.22 -1.96 15.07
C PRO A 189 17.37 -3.15 15.52
N ARG A 190 17.91 -4.03 16.38
CA ARG A 190 17.24 -5.29 16.73
C ARG A 190 15.80 -5.09 17.21
N LEU A 191 15.54 -4.09 18.04
CA LEU A 191 14.20 -3.79 18.53
C LEU A 191 13.25 -3.40 17.40
N ASN A 192 13.70 -2.54 16.48
CA ASN A 192 12.92 -2.14 15.31
C ASN A 192 12.71 -3.31 14.36
N ALA A 193 13.72 -4.15 14.13
CA ALA A 193 13.62 -5.32 13.28
C ALA A 193 12.57 -6.31 13.81
N ASN A 194 12.61 -6.60 15.12
CA ASN A 194 11.60 -7.43 15.77
C ASN A 194 10.18 -6.84 15.60
N ALA A 195 10.04 -5.52 15.79
CA ALA A 195 8.74 -4.86 15.71
C ALA A 195 8.21 -4.74 14.27
N ILE A 196 9.08 -4.56 13.27
CA ILE A 196 8.72 -4.61 11.85
C ILE A 196 8.20 -6.01 11.53
N ILE A 197 8.94 -7.08 11.87
CA ILE A 197 8.52 -8.46 11.58
C ILE A 197 7.20 -8.79 12.29
N ALA A 198 7.06 -8.43 13.57
CA ALA A 198 5.82 -8.63 14.31
C ALA A 198 4.65 -7.88 13.67
N GLY A 199 4.86 -6.61 13.28
CA GLY A 199 3.88 -5.80 12.55
C GLY A 199 3.47 -6.43 11.22
N THR A 200 4.41 -6.90 10.43
CA THR A 200 4.13 -7.63 9.18
C THR A 200 3.25 -8.86 9.43
N LEU A 201 3.60 -9.68 10.43
CA LEU A 201 2.81 -10.86 10.77
C LEU A 201 1.40 -10.49 11.25
N GLU A 202 1.25 -9.44 12.05
CA GLU A 202 -0.07 -8.94 12.45
C GLU A 202 -0.88 -8.42 11.26
N THR A 203 -0.23 -7.75 10.32
CA THR A 203 -0.88 -7.25 9.09
C THR A 203 -1.43 -8.38 8.25
N LEU A 204 -0.68 -9.47 8.07
CA LEU A 204 -1.17 -10.66 7.35
C LEU A 204 -2.39 -11.30 8.02
N ILE A 205 -2.43 -11.32 9.37
CA ILE A 205 -3.63 -11.75 10.11
C ILE A 205 -4.79 -10.79 9.84
N GLY A 206 -4.52 -9.49 9.90
CA GLY A 206 -5.51 -8.45 9.60
C GLY A 206 -6.12 -8.61 8.22
N MET A 207 -5.29 -8.84 7.19
CA MET A 207 -5.72 -9.04 5.82
C MET A 207 -6.57 -10.31 5.70
N TYR A 208 -6.17 -11.42 6.34
CA TYR A 208 -6.99 -12.61 6.39
C TYR A 208 -8.37 -12.37 7.03
N ILE A 209 -8.44 -11.61 8.13
CA ILE A 209 -9.71 -11.23 8.76
C ILE A 209 -10.54 -10.37 7.79
N GLU A 210 -9.94 -9.35 7.17
CA GLU A 210 -10.61 -8.47 6.22
C GLU A 210 -11.26 -9.28 5.07
N PHE A 211 -10.49 -10.16 4.42
CA PHE A 211 -10.99 -10.95 3.30
C PHE A 211 -11.96 -12.05 3.71
N SER A 212 -11.78 -12.68 4.87
CA SER A 212 -12.71 -13.72 5.37
C SER A 212 -14.03 -13.14 5.89
N THR A 213 -14.07 -11.85 6.23
CA THR A 213 -15.26 -11.17 6.77
C THR A 213 -15.87 -10.15 5.81
N LYS A 214 -15.36 -10.02 4.59
CA LYS A 214 -15.80 -8.99 3.61
C LYS A 214 -17.30 -9.00 3.33
N ASP A 215 -17.93 -10.18 3.39
CA ASP A 215 -19.36 -10.38 3.13
C ASP A 215 -20.20 -10.49 4.42
N VAL A 216 -19.58 -10.33 5.58
CA VAL A 216 -20.25 -10.38 6.89
C VAL A 216 -20.78 -8.99 7.24
N PRO A 217 -22.10 -8.82 7.41
CA PRO A 217 -22.66 -7.53 7.79
C PRO A 217 -22.13 -7.06 9.14
N ALA A 218 -21.80 -5.77 9.25
CA ALA A 218 -21.46 -5.18 10.53
C ALA A 218 -22.67 -5.26 11.48
N VAL A 219 -22.47 -5.83 12.67
CA VAL A 219 -23.51 -5.93 13.69
C VAL A 219 -23.73 -4.54 14.31
N PRO A 220 -24.98 -4.10 14.53
CA PRO A 220 -25.24 -2.84 15.24
C PRO A 220 -24.47 -2.78 16.57
N GLY A 221 -23.72 -1.70 16.77
CA GLY A 221 -22.90 -1.50 17.98
C GLY A 221 -21.41 -1.87 17.83
N THR A 222 -20.96 -2.44 16.70
CA THR A 222 -19.53 -2.68 16.43
C THR A 222 -18.79 -1.42 15.98
N THR A 223 -18.90 -0.33 16.74
CA THR A 223 -18.36 0.99 16.38
C THR A 223 -16.84 1.03 16.24
N MET A 224 -16.13 0.10 16.89
CA MET A 224 -14.67 0.02 16.85
C MET A 224 -14.13 -0.91 15.75
N TYR A 225 -14.99 -1.65 15.03
CA TYR A 225 -14.53 -2.66 14.08
C TYR A 225 -13.71 -2.06 12.93
N ALA A 226 -14.16 -0.95 12.36
CA ALA A 226 -13.43 -0.26 11.30
C ALA A 226 -12.03 0.19 11.75
N SER A 227 -11.92 0.75 12.96
CA SER A 227 -10.62 1.15 13.54
C SER A 227 -9.75 -0.06 13.84
N PHE A 228 -10.33 -1.15 14.36
CA PHE A 228 -9.63 -2.41 14.63
C PHE A 228 -9.03 -3.00 13.35
N ILE A 229 -9.83 -3.18 12.30
CA ILE A 229 -9.34 -3.70 11.02
C ILE A 229 -8.30 -2.76 10.44
N ARG A 230 -8.53 -1.44 10.42
CA ARG A 230 -7.55 -0.49 9.89
C ARG A 230 -6.21 -0.52 10.64
N GLN A 231 -6.24 -0.70 11.96
CA GLN A 231 -5.03 -0.81 12.76
C GLN A 231 -4.27 -2.11 12.47
N LYS A 232 -5.00 -3.20 12.16
CA LYS A 232 -4.39 -4.47 11.77
C LYS A 232 -3.85 -4.44 10.35
N THR A 233 -4.61 -3.99 9.36
CA THR A 233 -4.24 -4.10 7.93
C THR A 233 -3.35 -2.96 7.44
N GLY A 234 -3.31 -1.83 8.16
CA GLY A 234 -2.61 -0.64 7.68
C GLY A 234 -1.08 -0.66 7.78
N ASP A 235 -0.50 -1.68 8.43
CA ASP A 235 0.94 -1.86 8.66
C ASP A 235 1.70 -0.60 9.13
N GLY A 236 0.99 0.30 9.83
CA GLY A 236 1.50 1.62 10.17
C GLY A 236 2.73 1.59 11.06
N LEU A 237 2.88 0.52 11.86
CA LEU A 237 4.05 0.30 12.71
C LEU A 237 5.32 0.12 11.88
N ALA A 238 5.32 -0.75 10.88
CA ALA A 238 6.51 -1.01 10.05
C ALA A 238 6.93 0.26 9.31
N TYR A 239 5.99 0.93 8.63
CA TYR A 239 6.25 2.19 7.94
C TYR A 239 6.79 3.29 8.87
N THR A 240 6.28 3.37 10.10
CA THR A 240 6.84 4.32 11.08
C THR A 240 8.29 3.97 11.42
N LEU A 241 8.57 2.68 11.65
CA LEU A 241 9.89 2.18 12.03
C LEU A 241 10.95 2.29 10.92
N PHE A 242 10.54 2.37 9.66
CA PHE A 242 11.46 2.56 8.53
C PHE A 242 12.29 3.85 8.62
N ASN A 243 11.85 4.85 9.39
CA ASN A 243 12.60 6.09 9.62
C ASN A 243 13.78 5.93 10.57
N PHE A 244 13.88 4.82 11.31
CA PHE A 244 14.86 4.60 12.35
C PHE A 244 15.84 3.51 11.94
N VAL A 245 16.63 3.82 10.90
CA VAL A 245 17.62 2.93 10.30
C VAL A 245 18.88 2.79 11.15
N LYS A 246 19.60 1.68 11.00
CA LYS A 246 20.90 1.47 11.66
C LYS A 246 21.90 2.54 11.25
N GLY A 247 22.72 2.98 12.20
CA GLY A 247 23.81 3.91 11.94
C GLY A 247 23.38 5.36 11.68
N ALA A 248 22.08 5.65 11.57
CA ALA A 248 21.61 7.04 11.42
C ALA A 248 21.73 7.86 12.72
N ARG A 249 21.76 7.22 13.90
CA ARG A 249 21.74 7.91 15.21
C ARG A 249 22.72 7.31 16.22
N GLY A 250 24.02 7.50 15.98
CA GLY A 250 25.08 7.20 16.96
C GLY A 250 25.17 5.73 17.39
N SER A 251 25.97 5.44 18.42
CA SER A 251 26.32 4.07 18.83
C SER A 251 25.27 3.35 19.68
N SER A 252 24.24 4.05 20.19
CA SER A 252 23.27 3.44 21.10
C SER A 252 22.04 2.86 20.41
N ASP A 253 21.69 3.25 19.18
CA ASP A 253 20.56 2.71 18.37
C ASP A 253 19.18 2.60 19.10
N THR A 254 19.04 3.16 20.31
CA THR A 254 17.88 3.02 21.22
C THR A 254 17.13 4.34 21.46
N VAL A 255 17.44 5.39 20.71
CA VAL A 255 16.80 6.71 20.90
C VAL A 255 15.56 6.82 20.02
N TYR A 256 14.39 6.53 20.61
CA TYR A 256 13.10 6.81 20.00
C TYR A 256 12.77 8.30 20.11
N LEU A 257 12.20 8.85 19.03
CA LEU A 257 11.72 10.23 19.03
C LEU A 257 10.29 10.22 19.61
N GLN A 258 10.15 10.63 20.87
CA GLN A 258 8.84 10.91 21.44
C GLN A 258 8.36 12.25 20.89
N VAL A 259 7.35 12.24 20.03
CA VAL A 259 6.61 13.45 19.67
C VAL A 259 5.61 13.66 20.82
N LEU A 260 5.90 14.63 21.69
CA LEU A 260 4.93 15.12 22.68
C LEU A 260 3.89 16.00 21.95
N PRO A 261 2.59 15.90 22.30
CA PRO A 261 1.54 16.74 21.74
C PRO A 261 1.71 18.22 22.10
#